data_AF-A0A971P659-F1
#
_entry.id   AF-A0A971P659-F1
#
_cell.length_a   1.000
_cell.length_b   1.000
_cell.length_c   1.000
_cell.angle_alpha   90.00
_cell.angle_beta   90.00
_cell.angle_gamma   90.00
#
_symmetry.space_group_name_H-M   'P 1'
#
loop_
_entity.id
_entity.type
_entity.pdbx_description
1 polymer ?
#
loop_
_entity_poly.entity_id
_entity_poly.type
_entity_poly.pdbx_seq_one_letter_code
_entity_poly.pdbx_strand_id
1 'polypeptide(L)'
;MNLPDVKDADRYVRLYVVNFGDHSAVGFTAEEVAELLDSEANRDVTVYKIYKAYPDGRMELTGVRREVFSLEAGMFFYARSQQAGLADFERLCGLAATTPVPARSKVHFSSDNNGGFVTALIYPAEYDAEVSRWLLDSGYRTEGVVEGGTNVVQRYYDADWLILDRKQLWPQAAIESLHGQALRQAAGKALVR
;
A
#
# COMPACT_ATOMS: atom_id res chain seq x y z
N MET A 1 12.69 8.30 -21.13
CA MET A 1 11.65 7.29 -20.93
C MET A 1 10.71 7.37 -22.12
N ASN A 2 10.47 6.25 -22.79
CA ASN A 2 9.56 6.17 -23.93
C ASN A 2 8.38 5.28 -23.52
N LEU A 3 7.22 5.88 -23.29
CA LEU A 3 6.00 5.14 -23.00
C LEU A 3 5.40 4.59 -24.32
N PRO A 4 4.78 3.41 -24.30
CA PRO A 4 3.97 2.94 -25.41
C PRO A 4 2.75 3.84 -25.64
N ASP A 5 2.16 3.72 -26.83
CA ASP A 5 0.81 4.23 -27.09
C ASP A 5 -0.20 3.42 -26.25
N VAL A 6 -0.89 4.09 -25.31
CA VAL A 6 -1.82 3.46 -24.37
C VAL A 6 -3.25 3.88 -24.69
N LYS A 7 -4.06 2.92 -25.12
CA LYS A 7 -5.51 3.09 -25.26
C LYS A 7 -6.22 2.75 -23.95
N ASP A 8 -7.36 3.38 -23.71
CA ASP A 8 -8.16 3.18 -22.49
C ASP A 8 -7.33 3.38 -21.22
N ALA A 9 -6.54 4.46 -21.19
CA ALA A 9 -5.48 4.65 -20.20
C ALA A 9 -5.98 4.73 -18.75
N ASP A 10 -7.26 5.04 -18.54
CA ASP A 10 -7.94 5.10 -17.24
C ASP A 10 -7.88 3.77 -16.48
N ARG A 11 -7.86 2.63 -17.18
CA ARG A 11 -7.72 1.31 -16.55
C ARG A 11 -6.39 1.08 -15.84
N TYR A 12 -5.38 1.90 -16.15
CA TYR A 12 -4.04 1.77 -15.58
C TYR A 12 -3.81 2.71 -14.38
N VAL A 13 -4.81 3.51 -13.99
CA VAL A 13 -4.71 4.34 -12.79
C VAL A 13 -4.44 3.44 -11.57
N ARG A 14 -3.48 3.85 -10.71
CA ARG A 14 -2.91 3.09 -9.58
C ARG A 14 -2.00 1.92 -9.93
N LEU A 15 -1.85 1.58 -11.21
CA LEU A 15 -0.80 0.65 -11.65
C LEU A 15 0.54 1.38 -11.82
N TYR A 16 1.56 0.59 -12.14
CA TYR A 16 2.92 1.05 -12.23
C TYR A 16 3.45 0.99 -13.66
N VAL A 17 4.34 1.93 -13.95
CA VAL A 17 5.23 1.92 -15.10
C VAL A 17 6.62 1.55 -14.59
N VAL A 18 7.25 0.59 -15.25
CA VAL A 18 8.66 0.24 -15.01
C VAL A 18 9.47 0.66 -16.22
N ASN A 19 10.47 1.50 -16.00
CA ASN A 19 11.42 1.92 -17.02
C ASN A 19 12.72 1.11 -16.84
N PHE A 20 13.01 0.25 -17.82
CA PHE A 20 14.19 -0.60 -17.83
C PHE A 20 15.42 0.07 -18.46
N GLY A 21 15.27 1.31 -18.96
CA GLY A 21 16.34 2.11 -19.56
C GLY A 21 16.25 2.12 -21.09
N ASP A 22 16.23 0.94 -21.72
CA ASP A 22 16.07 0.77 -23.16
C ASP A 22 14.59 0.76 -23.60
N HIS A 23 13.69 0.33 -22.72
CA HIS A 23 12.25 0.35 -22.92
C HIS A 23 11.49 0.62 -21.62
N SER A 24 10.17 0.80 -21.73
CA SER A 24 9.28 0.96 -20.59
C SER A 24 8.04 0.08 -20.77
N ALA A 25 7.58 -0.48 -19.66
CA ALA A 25 6.41 -1.34 -19.61
C ALA A 25 5.37 -0.75 -18.64
N VAL A 26 4.11 -0.77 -19.06
CA VAL A 26 2.99 -0.15 -18.35
C VAL A 26 2.02 -1.21 -17.86
N GLY A 27 1.55 -1.01 -16.63
CA GLY A 27 0.46 -1.79 -16.07
C GLY A 27 0.94 -2.93 -15.18
N PHE A 28 1.90 -2.70 -14.29
CA PHE A 28 2.23 -3.63 -13.22
C PHE A 28 1.44 -3.34 -11.94
N THR A 29 1.13 -4.36 -11.15
CA THR A 29 0.67 -4.22 -9.76
C THR A 29 1.85 -3.90 -8.84
N ALA A 30 1.59 -3.44 -7.62
CA ALA A 30 2.65 -3.24 -6.63
C ALA A 30 3.41 -4.54 -6.31
N GLU A 31 2.69 -5.67 -6.24
CA GLU A 31 3.27 -6.99 -5.95
C GLU A 31 4.23 -7.44 -7.06
N GLU A 32 3.84 -7.24 -8.31
CA GLU A 32 4.69 -7.53 -9.47
C GLU A 32 5.93 -6.64 -9.49
N VAL A 33 5.78 -5.36 -9.16
CA VAL A 33 6.94 -4.45 -9.05
C VAL A 33 7.88 -4.89 -7.93
N ALA A 34 7.35 -5.27 -6.76
CA ALA A 34 8.17 -5.77 -5.67
C ALA A 34 8.98 -7.00 -6.11
N GLU A 35 8.33 -7.98 -6.76
CA GLU A 35 9.00 -9.17 -7.28
C GLU A 35 10.03 -8.85 -8.38
N LEU A 36 9.73 -7.90 -9.28
CA LEU A 36 10.68 -7.46 -10.30
C LEU A 36 11.91 -6.84 -9.65
N LEU A 37 11.73 -6.00 -8.64
CA LEU A 37 12.82 -5.35 -7.94
C LEU A 37 13.70 -6.37 -7.24
N ASP A 38 13.17 -7.44 -6.64
CA ASP A 38 13.97 -8.49 -5.98
C ASP A 38 14.98 -9.19 -6.92
N SER A 39 14.83 -9.07 -8.24
CA SER A 39 15.80 -9.59 -9.20
C SER A 39 17.02 -8.67 -9.38
N GLU A 40 18.22 -9.28 -9.31
CA GLU A 40 19.49 -8.67 -9.70
C GLU A 40 19.48 -8.04 -11.11
N ALA A 41 18.72 -8.64 -12.04
CA ALA A 41 18.63 -8.16 -13.41
C ALA A 41 17.95 -6.78 -13.53
N ASN A 42 17.23 -6.34 -12.49
CA ASN A 42 16.41 -5.13 -12.48
C ASN A 42 16.89 -4.11 -11.43
N ARG A 43 18.18 -4.12 -11.06
CA ARG A 43 18.71 -3.20 -10.04
C ARG A 43 18.56 -1.72 -10.43
N ASP A 44 18.70 -1.41 -11.71
CA ASP A 44 18.73 -0.04 -12.22
C ASP A 44 17.39 0.45 -12.80
N VAL A 45 16.31 -0.33 -12.62
CA VAL A 45 15.00 0.08 -13.15
C VAL A 45 14.44 1.26 -12.37
N THR A 46 13.76 2.16 -13.06
CA THR A 46 13.03 3.25 -12.42
C THR A 46 11.54 2.95 -12.40
N VAL A 47 10.91 3.09 -11.24
CA VAL A 47 9.50 2.79 -11.04
C VAL A 47 8.69 4.08 -10.91
N TYR A 48 7.55 4.12 -11.58
CA TYR A 48 6.58 5.20 -11.45
C TYR A 48 5.19 4.65 -11.18
N LYS A 49 4.42 5.32 -10.33
CA LYS A 49 3.00 5.04 -10.10
C LYS A 49 2.14 5.96 -10.94
N ILE A 50 1.12 5.41 -11.58
CA ILE A 50 0.19 6.16 -12.41
C ILE A 50 -0.84 6.81 -11.49
N TYR A 51 -0.69 8.11 -11.27
CA TYR A 51 -1.60 8.91 -10.44
C TYR A 51 -2.88 9.26 -11.21
N LYS A 52 -2.73 9.61 -12.49
CA LYS A 52 -3.85 9.99 -13.37
C LYS A 52 -3.55 9.56 -14.79
N ALA A 53 -4.59 9.20 -15.53
CA ALA A 53 -4.50 8.88 -16.95
C ALA A 53 -5.63 9.57 -17.71
N TYR A 54 -5.38 9.89 -18.97
CA TYR A 54 -6.27 10.65 -19.84
C TYR A 54 -6.69 9.81 -21.06
N PRO A 55 -7.87 10.03 -21.65
CA PRO A 55 -8.34 9.26 -22.81
C PRO A 55 -7.42 9.32 -24.04
N ASP A 56 -6.56 10.33 -24.13
CA ASP A 56 -5.56 10.51 -25.19
C ASP A 56 -4.24 9.77 -24.94
N GLY A 57 -4.18 8.90 -23.91
CA GLY A 57 -3.00 8.11 -23.56
C GLY A 57 -2.00 8.84 -22.66
N ARG A 58 -2.19 10.13 -22.36
CA ARG A 58 -1.31 10.85 -21.42
C ARG A 58 -1.50 10.33 -20.00
N MET A 59 -0.40 10.35 -19.23
CA MET A 59 -0.39 9.93 -17.83
C MET A 59 0.38 10.91 -16.96
N GLU A 60 -0.09 11.11 -15.73
CA GLU A 60 0.65 11.78 -14.66
C GLU A 60 1.27 10.71 -13.77
N LEU A 61 2.59 10.77 -13.64
CA LEU A 61 3.40 9.76 -12.99
C LEU A 61 4.06 10.32 -11.74
N THR A 62 4.06 9.54 -10.67
CA THR A 62 4.83 9.82 -9.45
C THR A 62 5.98 8.84 -9.37
N GLY A 63 7.21 9.33 -9.25
CA GLY A 63 8.38 8.47 -9.04
C GLY A 63 8.28 7.74 -7.70
N VAL A 64 8.52 6.43 -7.70
CA VAL A 64 8.49 5.61 -6.49
C VAL A 64 9.89 5.09 -6.23
N ARG A 65 10.39 5.37 -5.02
CA ARG A 65 11.69 4.86 -4.59
C ARG A 65 11.62 3.36 -4.36
N ARG A 66 12.65 2.64 -4.77
CA ARG A 66 12.75 1.18 -4.66
C ARG A 66 12.56 0.70 -3.23
N GLU A 67 13.13 1.40 -2.26
CA GLU A 67 13.11 0.99 -0.85
C GLU A 67 11.70 0.96 -0.27
N VAL A 68 10.74 1.70 -0.86
CA VAL A 68 9.35 1.74 -0.39
C VAL A 68 8.70 0.35 -0.43
N PHE A 69 9.03 -0.47 -1.43
CA PHE A 69 8.47 -1.83 -1.58
C PHE A 69 8.99 -2.82 -0.52
N SER A 70 9.98 -2.42 0.27
CA SER A 70 10.52 -3.21 1.39
C SER A 70 10.15 -2.63 2.76
N LEU A 71 9.37 -1.54 2.80
CA LEU A 71 8.98 -0.86 4.02
C LEU A 71 7.51 -1.12 4.35
N GLU A 72 7.21 -1.09 5.65
CA GLU A 72 5.83 -0.96 6.13
C GLU A 72 5.56 0.51 6.48
N ALA A 73 4.36 0.98 6.16
CA ALA A 73 3.76 2.19 6.67
C ALA A 73 2.57 1.83 7.57
N GLY A 74 2.07 2.81 8.32
CA GLY A 74 0.93 2.56 9.18
C GLY A 74 0.23 3.82 9.64
N MET A 75 -0.98 3.62 10.14
CA MET A 75 -1.84 4.62 10.78
C MET A 75 -2.12 4.18 12.22
N PHE A 76 -1.82 5.04 13.18
CA PHE A 76 -1.85 4.75 14.60
C PHE A 76 -2.86 5.65 15.28
N PHE A 77 -3.92 5.06 15.82
CA PHE A 77 -5.01 5.75 16.48
C PHE A 77 -4.88 5.58 18.00
N TYR A 78 -4.44 6.64 18.67
CA TYR A 78 -4.18 6.60 20.11
C TYR A 78 -5.46 6.83 20.92
N ALA A 79 -5.64 6.08 22.00
CA ALA A 79 -6.78 6.20 22.91
C ALA A 79 -6.31 6.31 24.37
N ARG A 80 -7.09 7.04 25.17
CA ARG A 80 -6.83 7.24 26.61
C ARG A 80 -7.44 6.17 27.51
N SER A 81 -8.25 5.28 26.94
CA SER A 81 -8.88 4.19 27.67
C SER A 81 -8.93 2.93 26.82
N GLN A 82 -8.91 1.78 27.49
CA GLN A 82 -9.01 0.48 26.83
C GLN A 82 -10.31 0.37 26.03
N GLN A 83 -11.42 0.87 26.58
CA GLN A 83 -12.72 0.82 25.93
C GLN A 83 -12.73 1.61 24.61
N ALA A 84 -12.18 2.82 24.60
CA ALA A 84 -12.10 3.63 23.38
C ALA A 84 -11.20 2.98 22.33
N GLY A 85 -10.03 2.48 22.74
CA GLY A 85 -9.10 1.80 21.82
C GLY A 85 -9.68 0.50 21.24
N LEU A 86 -10.39 -0.28 22.05
CA LEU A 86 -11.08 -1.49 21.58
C LEU A 86 -12.21 -1.15 20.59
N ALA A 87 -12.99 -0.10 20.88
CA ALA A 87 -14.03 0.37 19.97
C ALA A 87 -13.46 0.86 18.62
N ASP A 88 -12.31 1.53 18.64
CA ASP A 88 -11.58 1.90 17.43
C ASP A 88 -11.15 0.65 16.63
N PHE A 89 -10.53 -0.32 17.29
CA PHE A 89 -10.11 -1.59 16.70
C PHE A 89 -11.27 -2.34 16.05
N GLU A 90 -12.38 -2.53 16.77
CA GLU A 90 -13.55 -3.24 16.29
C GLU A 90 -14.20 -2.51 15.11
N ARG A 91 -14.33 -1.19 15.19
CA ARG A 91 -14.87 -0.37 14.10
C ARG A 91 -14.00 -0.45 12.85
N LEU A 92 -12.68 -0.41 12.98
CA LEU A 92 -11.77 -0.56 11.85
C LEU A 92 -11.88 -1.95 11.22
N CYS A 93 -11.94 -2.99 12.04
CA CYS A 93 -12.11 -4.37 11.59
C CYS A 93 -13.48 -4.60 10.92
N GLY A 94 -14.54 -3.96 11.43
CA GLY A 94 -15.88 -3.98 10.85
C GLY A 94 -15.94 -3.24 9.52
N LEU A 95 -15.26 -2.09 9.42
CA LEU A 95 -15.13 -1.34 8.16
C LEU A 95 -14.45 -2.18 7.08
N ALA A 96 -13.34 -2.83 7.42
CA ALA A 96 -12.61 -3.70 6.48
C ALA A 96 -13.43 -4.91 6.00
N ALA A 97 -14.47 -5.30 6.73
CA ALA A 97 -15.38 -6.38 6.32
C ALA A 97 -16.41 -5.92 5.27
N THR A 98 -16.79 -4.64 5.27
CA THR A 98 -17.76 -4.07 4.32
C THR A 98 -17.10 -3.40 3.13
N THR A 99 -15.95 -2.76 3.36
CA THR A 99 -15.14 -2.07 2.36
C THR A 99 -13.71 -2.59 2.50
N PRO A 100 -13.29 -3.56 1.66
CA PRO A 100 -11.98 -4.18 1.80
C PRO A 100 -10.84 -3.17 1.74
N VAL A 101 -9.76 -3.48 2.47
CA VAL A 101 -8.55 -2.66 2.48
C VAL A 101 -7.86 -2.66 1.10
N PRO A 102 -7.12 -1.62 0.72
CA PRO A 102 -6.40 -1.60 -0.56
C PRO A 102 -5.27 -2.64 -0.68
N ALA A 103 -4.70 -3.05 0.46
CA ALA A 103 -3.60 -3.99 0.54
C ALA A 103 -3.75 -4.90 1.75
N ARG A 104 -3.08 -6.05 1.72
CA ARG A 104 -2.98 -6.93 2.88
C ARG A 104 -2.39 -6.14 4.07
N SER A 105 -3.17 -6.02 5.14
CA SER A 105 -2.84 -5.15 6.27
C SER A 105 -2.98 -5.88 7.61
N LYS A 106 -2.19 -5.50 8.59
CA LYS A 106 -2.28 -5.98 9.98
C LYS A 106 -2.98 -4.90 10.81
N VAL A 107 -3.86 -5.30 11.71
CA VAL A 107 -4.40 -4.42 12.75
C VAL A 107 -4.01 -4.98 14.10
N HIS A 108 -3.39 -4.16 14.94
CA HIS A 108 -3.10 -4.49 16.33
C HIS A 108 -3.88 -3.56 17.25
N PHE A 109 -4.47 -4.12 18.30
CA PHE A 109 -4.90 -3.36 19.47
C PHE A 109 -3.89 -3.61 20.58
N SER A 110 -3.25 -2.56 21.07
CA SER A 110 -2.10 -2.67 21.97
C SER A 110 -2.16 -1.66 23.10
N SER A 111 -1.47 -1.97 24.20
CA SER A 111 -1.27 -1.09 25.35
C SER A 111 0.20 -0.87 25.67
N ASP A 112 0.52 0.30 26.23
CA ASP A 112 1.83 0.57 26.81
C ASP A 112 1.83 0.39 28.34
N ASN A 113 3.00 0.49 28.95
CA ASN A 113 3.16 0.37 30.42
C ASN A 113 2.66 1.58 31.21
N ASN A 114 2.23 2.65 30.52
CA ASN A 114 1.71 3.89 31.11
C ASN A 114 0.18 3.99 31.04
N GLY A 115 -0.50 2.92 30.59
CA GLY A 115 -1.96 2.88 30.44
C GLY A 115 -2.47 3.57 29.17
N GLY A 116 -1.59 3.85 28.21
CA GLY A 116 -1.93 4.27 26.86
C GLY A 116 -2.37 3.10 25.99
N PHE A 117 -3.27 3.35 25.04
CA PHE A 117 -3.77 2.36 24.11
C PHE A 117 -3.61 2.86 22.66
N VAL A 118 -3.39 1.93 21.73
CA VAL A 118 -3.30 2.24 20.31
C VAL A 118 -3.97 1.17 19.47
N THR A 119 -4.72 1.60 18.46
CA THR A 119 -5.10 0.77 17.31
C THR A 119 -4.13 1.08 16.18
N ALA A 120 -3.27 0.12 15.83
CA ALA A 120 -2.27 0.25 14.78
C ALA A 120 -2.74 -0.48 13.52
N LEU A 121 -2.89 0.24 12.40
CA LEU A 121 -3.11 -0.32 11.06
C LEU A 121 -1.78 -0.27 10.30
N ILE A 122 -1.19 -1.42 9.98
CA ILE A 122 0.14 -1.55 9.36
C ILE A 122 0.01 -2.25 8.01
N TYR A 123 0.64 -1.71 6.98
CA TYR A 123 0.51 -2.14 5.57
C TYR A 123 1.79 -1.85 4.77
N PRO A 124 1.95 -2.45 3.56
CA PRO A 124 3.09 -2.14 2.69
C PRO A 124 3.11 -0.67 2.28
N ALA A 125 4.27 -0.01 2.39
CA ALA A 125 4.38 1.44 2.30
C ALA A 125 3.99 2.03 0.93
N GLU A 126 4.04 1.24 -0.14
CA GLU A 126 3.63 1.65 -1.48
C GLU A 126 2.11 1.88 -1.63
N TYR A 127 1.32 1.46 -0.63
CA TYR A 127 -0.13 1.67 -0.53
C TYR A 127 -0.54 2.80 0.42
N ASP A 128 0.40 3.60 0.95
CA ASP A 128 0.11 4.61 1.97
C ASP A 128 -0.96 5.64 1.55
N ALA A 129 -0.91 6.08 0.30
CA ALA A 129 -1.91 6.99 -0.25
C ALA A 129 -3.28 6.32 -0.39
N GLU A 130 -3.34 5.06 -0.84
CA GLU A 130 -4.56 4.30 -0.99
C GLU A 130 -5.22 4.00 0.35
N VAL A 131 -4.45 3.60 1.36
CA VAL A 131 -5.00 3.32 2.70
C VAL A 131 -5.49 4.60 3.35
N SER A 132 -4.74 5.70 3.22
CA SER A 132 -5.18 7.03 3.66
C SER A 132 -6.51 7.42 3.02
N ARG A 133 -6.62 7.25 1.69
CA ARG A 133 -7.83 7.52 0.93
C ARG A 133 -9.00 6.64 1.37
N TRP A 134 -8.75 5.34 1.54
CA TRP A 134 -9.75 4.38 1.99
C TRP A 134 -10.34 4.76 3.36
N LEU A 135 -9.50 5.15 4.32
CA LEU A 135 -9.96 5.63 5.63
C LEU A 135 -10.80 6.91 5.52
N LEU A 136 -10.39 7.84 4.66
CA LEU A 136 -11.09 9.11 4.45
C LEU A 136 -12.46 8.90 3.79
N ASP A 137 -12.50 8.15 2.69
CA ASP A 137 -13.71 7.87 1.91
C ASP A 137 -14.72 7.05 2.71
N SER A 138 -14.22 6.18 3.61
CA SER A 138 -15.05 5.40 4.53
C SER A 138 -15.54 6.19 5.76
N GLY A 139 -15.10 7.44 5.92
CA GLY A 139 -15.45 8.26 7.08
C GLY A 139 -14.91 7.72 8.40
N TYR A 140 -13.83 6.93 8.39
CA TYR A 140 -13.25 6.40 9.63
C TYR A 140 -12.66 7.56 10.46
N ARG A 141 -13.08 7.67 11.72
CA ARG A 141 -12.70 8.74 12.65
C ARG A 141 -12.54 8.17 14.05
N THR A 142 -11.56 8.68 14.77
CA THR A 142 -11.32 8.38 16.19
C THR A 142 -11.29 9.69 16.98
N GLU A 143 -11.38 9.61 18.31
CA GLU A 143 -11.37 10.80 19.18
C GLU A 143 -9.96 11.29 19.51
N GLY A 144 -8.96 10.41 19.37
CA GLY A 144 -7.59 10.68 19.76
C GLY A 144 -6.69 11.18 18.64
N VAL A 145 -5.41 11.35 18.98
CA VAL A 145 -4.37 11.73 18.03
C VAL A 145 -4.14 10.58 17.04
N VAL A 146 -3.87 10.95 15.79
CA VAL A 146 -3.51 10.02 14.73
C VAL A 146 -2.11 10.35 14.21
N GLU A 147 -1.25 9.33 14.15
CA GLU A 147 0.06 9.42 13.50
C GLU A 147 0.12 8.47 12.31
N GLY A 148 0.83 8.88 11.25
CA GLY A 148 0.94 8.11 10.01
C GLY A 148 2.36 8.06 9.46
N GLY A 149 2.67 6.99 8.73
CA GLY A 149 3.88 6.83 7.93
C GLY A 149 4.89 5.81 8.46
N THR A 150 5.96 5.60 7.69
CA THR A 150 6.95 4.52 7.92
C THR A 150 7.71 4.67 9.24
N ASN A 151 8.06 5.90 9.63
CA ASN A 151 8.80 6.16 10.87
C ASN A 151 7.97 5.83 12.13
N VAL A 152 6.64 5.92 12.04
CA VAL A 152 5.74 5.59 13.17
C VAL A 152 5.71 4.08 13.40
N VAL A 153 5.72 3.30 12.32
CA VAL A 153 5.79 1.83 12.39
C VAL A 153 7.07 1.37 13.08
N GLN A 154 8.21 1.95 12.72
CA GLN A 154 9.48 1.61 13.37
C GLN A 154 9.42 1.91 14.87
N ARG A 155 8.96 3.11 15.27
CA ARG A 155 8.79 3.46 16.68
C ARG A 155 7.84 2.52 17.41
N TYR A 156 6.76 2.10 16.75
CA TYR A 156 5.82 1.15 17.33
C TYR A 156 6.47 -0.21 17.61
N TYR A 157 7.30 -0.71 16.70
CA TYR A 157 8.03 -1.96 16.93
C TYR A 157 9.11 -1.82 18.01
N ASP A 158 9.81 -0.69 18.07
CA ASP A 158 10.86 -0.45 19.05
C ASP A 158 10.32 -0.22 20.48
N ALA A 159 9.07 0.25 20.59
CA ALA A 159 8.45 0.61 21.87
C ALA A 159 7.89 -0.57 22.68
N ASP A 160 8.03 -1.80 22.19
CA ASP A 160 7.64 -3.05 22.87
C ASP A 160 6.20 -3.02 23.44
N TRP A 161 5.25 -2.60 22.60
CA TRP A 161 3.83 -2.56 22.95
C TRP A 161 3.30 -3.96 23.30
N LEU A 162 2.51 -4.05 24.38
CA LEU A 162 1.77 -5.27 24.67
C LEU A 162 0.59 -5.38 23.70
N ILE A 163 0.66 -6.33 22.76
CA ILE A 163 -0.44 -6.61 21.83
C ILE A 163 -1.55 -7.36 22.58
N LEU A 164 -2.70 -6.71 22.72
CA LEU A 164 -3.90 -7.25 23.38
C LEU A 164 -4.76 -8.04 22.39
N ASP A 165 -4.86 -7.59 21.15
CA ASP A 165 -5.55 -8.29 20.05
C ASP A 165 -4.91 -7.96 18.69
N ARG A 166 -5.10 -8.84 17.71
CA ARG A 166 -4.61 -8.66 16.34
C ARG A 166 -5.51 -9.29 15.30
N LYS A 167 -5.63 -8.63 14.15
CA LYS A 167 -6.35 -9.14 12.99
C LYS A 167 -5.58 -8.91 11.69
N GLN A 168 -5.64 -9.89 10.79
CA GLN A 168 -5.21 -9.73 9.40
C GLN A 168 -6.40 -9.28 8.55
N LEU A 169 -6.21 -8.19 7.81
CA LEU A 169 -7.14 -7.70 6.80
C LEU A 169 -6.63 -8.08 5.41
N TRP A 170 -7.58 -8.38 4.52
CA TRP A 170 -7.32 -8.86 3.17
C TRP A 170 -7.89 -7.87 2.15
N PRO A 171 -7.18 -7.62 1.03
CA PRO A 171 -7.68 -6.75 0.00
C PRO A 171 -8.79 -7.40 -0.82
N GLN A 172 -9.56 -6.57 -1.53
CA GLN A 172 -10.43 -7.08 -2.58
C GLN A 172 -9.55 -7.57 -3.74
N ALA A 173 -9.82 -8.78 -4.25
CA ALA A 173 -9.16 -9.27 -5.45
C ALA A 173 -9.58 -8.40 -6.64
N ALA A 174 -8.74 -7.42 -7.00
CA ALA A 174 -9.06 -6.47 -8.07
C ALA A 174 -8.33 -6.80 -9.37
N ILE A 175 -7.09 -7.29 -9.31
CA ILE A 175 -6.26 -7.66 -10.48
C ILE A 175 -5.36 -8.83 -10.08
N GLU A 176 -5.36 -9.90 -10.87
CA GLU A 176 -4.45 -11.04 -10.67
C GLU A 176 -3.01 -10.61 -10.95
N SER A 177 -2.12 -10.78 -9.98
CA SER A 177 -0.69 -10.52 -10.12
C SER A 177 0.00 -11.66 -10.85
N LEU A 178 0.84 -11.34 -11.83
CA LEU A 178 1.74 -12.27 -12.48
C LEU A 178 2.93 -12.57 -11.57
N HIS A 179 3.42 -13.80 -11.63
CA HIS A 179 4.58 -14.24 -10.86
C HIS A 179 5.57 -15.05 -11.71
N GLY A 180 6.82 -15.11 -11.28
CA GLY A 180 7.86 -15.96 -11.83
C GLY A 180 8.08 -15.75 -13.33
N GLN A 181 7.96 -16.83 -14.11
CA GLN A 181 8.21 -16.79 -15.54
C GLN A 181 7.18 -15.93 -16.30
N ALA A 182 5.92 -15.91 -15.86
CA ALA A 182 4.88 -15.11 -16.49
C ALA A 182 5.17 -13.61 -16.34
N LEU A 183 5.62 -13.19 -15.15
CA LEU A 183 6.04 -11.82 -14.88
C LEU A 183 7.27 -11.43 -15.72
N ARG A 184 8.28 -12.31 -15.81
CA ARG A 184 9.47 -12.04 -16.64
C ARG A 184 9.12 -11.88 -18.12
N GLN A 185 8.19 -12.69 -18.64
CA GLN A 185 7.73 -12.56 -20.02
C GLN A 185 6.93 -11.26 -20.22
N ALA A 186 6.11 -10.87 -19.25
CA ALA A 186 5.36 -9.62 -19.29
C ALA A 186 6.28 -8.39 -19.20
N ALA A 187 7.38 -8.47 -18.44
CA ALA A 187 8.36 -7.41 -18.34
C ALA A 187 8.99 -7.01 -19.68
N GLY A 188 9.10 -7.95 -20.62
CA GLY A 188 9.57 -7.66 -21.99
C GLY A 188 8.50 -7.09 -22.93
N LYS A 189 7.25 -6.87 -22.46
CA LYS A 189 6.16 -6.28 -23.24
C LYS A 189 6.00 -4.81 -22.88
N ALA A 190 5.57 -4.00 -23.85
CA ALA A 190 5.28 -2.59 -23.58
C ALA A 190 4.00 -2.40 -22.74
N LEU A 191 2.97 -3.23 -22.96
CA LEU A 191 1.75 -3.29 -22.15
C LEU A 191 1.66 -4.67 -21.49
N VAL A 192 1.57 -4.69 -20.17
CA VAL A 192 1.49 -5.92 -19.37
C VAL A 192 0.08 -6.51 -19.38
N ARG A 193 -0.93 -5.65 -19.55
CA ARG A 193 -2.35 -5.99 -19.55
C ARG A 193 -3.14 -5.02 -20.39
#